data_AF-A0A0E2LJI3-F1
#
_entry.id   AF-A0A0E2LJI3-F1
#
_cell.length_a   1.000
_cell.length_b   1.000
_cell.length_c   1.000
_cell.angle_alpha   90.00
_cell.angle_beta   90.00
_cell.angle_gamma   90.00
#
_symmetry.space_group_name_H-M   'P 1'
#
loop_
_entity.id
_entity.type
_entity.pdbx_description
1 polymer ?
#
loop_
_entity_poly.entity_id
_entity_poly.type
_entity_poly.pdbx_seq_one_letter_code
_entity_poly.pdbx_strand_id
1 'polypeptide(L)'
;MIADNKRGFLFPDADYPRFRRTMKAIKPDLPMGQATHALRHSFATHFMINGGSIITLQRILGHTRIEQTMVYAHFAPEYLQDAISLNPLRGGTEAESVHTVSTVE
;
A
#
# COMPACT_ATOMS: atom_id res chain seq x y z
N MET A 1 24.18 -4.82 10.80
CA MET A 1 23.66 -6.18 10.54
C MET A 1 24.46 -7.13 11.41
N ILE A 2 23.84 -8.15 12.01
CA ILE A 2 24.45 -8.97 13.07
C ILE A 2 25.81 -9.49 12.61
N ALA A 3 26.86 -8.91 13.19
CA ALA A 3 28.25 -9.10 12.76
C ALA A 3 28.95 -10.25 13.48
N ASP A 4 28.26 -10.90 14.42
CA ASP A 4 28.77 -12.07 15.11
C ASP A 4 28.20 -13.31 14.43
N ASN A 5 29.05 -14.23 13.99
CA ASN A 5 28.72 -15.52 13.36
C ASN A 5 27.97 -16.51 14.30
N LYS A 6 27.13 -15.98 15.20
CA LYS A 6 26.29 -16.70 16.15
C LYS A 6 25.03 -17.15 15.43
N ARG A 7 24.74 -18.45 15.54
CA ARG A 7 23.52 -19.07 15.01
C ARG A 7 22.45 -19.09 16.10
N GLY A 8 21.19 -18.86 15.75
CA GLY A 8 20.08 -18.88 16.69
C GLY A 8 18.93 -17.97 16.25
N PHE A 9 17.92 -17.83 17.10
CA PHE A 9 16.86 -16.86 16.89
C PHE A 9 17.40 -15.44 16.99
N LEU A 10 16.92 -14.56 16.11
CA LEU A 10 17.22 -13.13 16.16
C LEU A 10 16.74 -12.48 17.47
N PHE A 11 15.59 -12.94 17.95
CA PHE A 11 14.94 -12.46 19.16
C PHE A 11 14.61 -13.65 20.06
N PRO A 12 15.61 -14.20 20.79
CA PRO A 12 15.41 -15.39 21.61
C PRO A 12 14.39 -15.18 22.74
N ASP A 13 14.24 -13.94 23.22
CA ASP A 13 13.33 -13.56 24.31
C ASP A 13 11.99 -12.98 23.80
N ALA A 14 11.64 -13.21 22.52
CA ALA A 14 10.38 -12.74 21.96
C ALA A 14 9.19 -13.46 22.60
N ASP A 15 8.41 -12.73 23.40
CA ASP A 15 7.23 -13.24 24.12
C ASP A 15 5.94 -12.64 23.55
N TYR A 16 5.19 -13.46 22.81
CA TYR A 16 3.90 -13.06 22.24
C TYR A 16 2.84 -12.70 23.30
N PRO A 17 2.59 -13.52 24.35
CA PRO A 17 1.74 -13.13 25.47
C PRO A 17 2.08 -11.76 26.07
N ARG A 18 3.36 -11.45 26.27
CA ARG A 18 3.80 -10.13 26.77
C ARG A 18 3.44 -9.03 25.78
N PHE A 19 3.79 -9.19 24.51
CA PHE A 19 3.43 -8.24 23.46
C PHE A 19 1.91 -7.97 23.41
N ARG A 20 1.09 -9.03 23.45
CA ARG A 20 -0.38 -8.92 23.42
C ARG A 20 -0.91 -8.14 24.62
N ARG A 21 -0.39 -8.41 25.83
CA ARG A 21 -0.79 -7.68 27.05
C ARG A 21 -0.41 -6.19 26.96
N THR A 22 0.81 -5.89 26.51
CA THR A 22 1.27 -4.51 26.31
C THR A 22 0.41 -3.77 25.27
N MET A 23 0.12 -4.39 24.12
CA MET A 23 -0.75 -3.81 23.10
C MET A 23 -2.15 -3.50 23.64
N LYS A 24 -2.75 -4.41 24.40
CA LYS A 24 -4.08 -4.21 24.99
C LYS A 24 -4.08 -3.13 26.08
N ALA A 25 -2.97 -2.95 26.81
CA ALA A 25 -2.83 -1.88 27.79
C ALA A 25 -2.72 -0.50 27.11
N ILE A 26 -1.96 -0.40 26.01
CA ILE A 26 -1.77 0.85 25.25
C ILE A 26 -3.03 1.22 24.46
N LYS A 27 -3.71 0.23 23.87
CA LYS A 27 -4.95 0.41 23.09
C LYS A 27 -6.06 -0.50 23.62
N PRO A 28 -6.75 -0.09 24.70
CA PRO A 28 -7.78 -0.92 25.36
C PRO A 28 -8.97 -1.25 24.45
N ASP A 29 -9.29 -0.39 23.49
CA ASP A 29 -10.35 -0.55 22.50
C ASP A 29 -9.95 -1.46 21.32
N LEU A 30 -8.72 -1.98 21.29
CA LEU A 30 -8.28 -2.88 20.22
C LEU A 30 -9.15 -4.15 20.19
N PRO A 31 -9.73 -4.52 19.04
CA PRO A 31 -10.55 -5.72 18.91
C PRO A 31 -9.79 -6.98 19.32
N MET A 32 -10.55 -7.95 19.82
CA MET A 32 -9.99 -9.24 20.23
C MET A 32 -9.30 -9.93 19.04
N GLY A 33 -8.09 -10.44 19.27
CA GLY A 33 -7.29 -11.12 18.25
C GLY A 33 -6.51 -10.21 17.30
N GLN A 34 -6.65 -8.88 17.39
CA GLN A 34 -5.99 -7.94 16.46
C GLN A 34 -4.60 -7.48 16.90
N ALA A 35 -4.09 -7.86 18.07
CA ALA A 35 -2.81 -7.36 18.59
C ALA A 35 -1.62 -7.59 17.62
N THR A 36 -1.49 -8.79 17.06
CA THR A 36 -0.44 -9.12 16.07
C THR A 36 -0.64 -8.40 14.74
N HIS A 37 -1.90 -8.26 14.33
CA HIS A 37 -2.24 -7.73 13.02
C HIS A 37 -2.30 -6.21 12.99
N ALA A 38 -2.50 -5.56 14.14
CA ALA A 38 -2.61 -4.11 14.24
C ALA A 38 -1.40 -3.39 13.61
N LEU A 39 -0.18 -3.81 13.95
CA LEU A 39 1.03 -3.20 13.39
C LEU A 39 1.14 -3.43 11.87
N ARG A 40 0.78 -4.62 11.39
CA ARG A 40 0.74 -4.94 9.96
C ARG A 40 -0.29 -4.07 9.23
N HIS A 41 -1.48 -3.90 9.81
CA HIS A 41 -2.53 -3.06 9.26
C HIS A 41 -2.08 -1.59 9.22
N SER A 42 -1.48 -1.08 10.29
CA SER A 42 -0.94 0.28 10.34
C SER A 42 0.10 0.53 9.24
N PHE A 43 1.05 -0.40 9.08
CA PHE A 43 2.02 -0.32 7.98
C PHE A 43 1.35 -0.30 6.61
N ALA A 44 0.45 -1.24 6.35
CA ALA A 44 -0.21 -1.38 5.06
C ALA A 44 -1.09 -0.17 4.70
N THR A 45 -1.85 0.34 5.67
CA THR A 45 -2.65 1.56 5.52
C THR A 45 -1.77 2.76 5.16
N HIS A 46 -0.70 3.02 5.91
CA HIS A 46 0.18 4.15 5.61
C HIS A 46 0.96 3.98 4.31
N PHE A 47 1.33 2.76 3.94
CA PHE A 47 1.95 2.48 2.65
C PHE A 47 1.03 2.87 1.48
N MET A 48 -0.27 2.54 1.57
CA MET A 48 -1.24 2.92 0.54
C MET A 48 -1.54 4.41 0.52
N ILE A 49 -1.69 5.06 1.69
CA ILE A 49 -1.88 6.52 1.81
C ILE A 49 -0.74 7.28 1.12
N ASN A 50 0.49 6.78 1.22
CA ASN A 50 1.67 7.39 0.62
C ASN A 50 1.79 7.11 -0.90
N GLY A 51 0.76 6.58 -1.56
CA GLY A 51 0.78 6.30 -3.00
C GLY A 51 1.47 4.99 -3.37
N GLY A 52 1.64 4.08 -2.42
CA GLY A 52 2.25 2.78 -2.66
C GLY A 52 1.42 1.91 -3.63
N SER A 53 2.11 1.14 -4.48
CA SER A 53 1.46 0.20 -5.40
C SER A 53 0.85 -0.99 -4.64
N ILE A 54 -0.42 -1.30 -4.90
CA ILE A 54 -1.13 -2.42 -4.24
C ILE A 54 -0.47 -3.79 -4.51
N ILE A 55 0.12 -3.97 -5.69
CA ILE A 55 0.85 -5.18 -6.07
C ILE A 55 2.17 -5.28 -5.28
N THR A 56 2.82 -4.13 -5.06
CA THR A 56 4.03 -4.07 -4.23
C THR A 56 3.69 -4.40 -2.77
N LEU A 57 2.60 -3.83 -2.25
CA LEU A 57 2.14 -4.13 -0.89
C LEU A 57 1.81 -5.62 -0.72
N GLN A 58 1.15 -6.25 -1.71
CA GLN A 58 0.86 -7.70 -1.69
C GLN A 58 2.15 -8.52 -1.49
N ARG A 59 3.22 -8.18 -2.22
CA ARG A 59 4.52 -8.86 -2.13
C ARG A 59 5.20 -8.60 -0.79
N ILE A 60 5.20 -7.35 -0.30
CA ILE A 60 5.77 -7.00 1.02
C ILE A 60 5.08 -7.78 2.14
N LEU A 61 3.76 -7.91 2.07
CA LEU A 61 2.96 -8.62 3.07
C LEU A 61 2.98 -10.15 2.89
N GLY A 62 3.57 -10.66 1.81
CA GLY A 62 3.58 -12.08 1.48
C GLY A 62 2.19 -12.68 1.27
N HIS A 63 1.23 -11.89 0.77
CA HIS A 63 -0.10 -12.40 0.46
C HIS A 63 -0.06 -13.28 -0.79
N THR A 64 -0.63 -14.47 -0.70
CA THR A 64 -0.70 -15.42 -1.84
C THR A 64 -1.68 -14.96 -2.89
N ARG A 65 -2.74 -14.24 -2.47
CA ARG A 65 -3.80 -13.76 -3.35
C ARG A 65 -3.99 -12.26 -3.19
N ILE A 66 -4.30 -11.58 -4.30
CA ILE A 66 -4.47 -10.12 -4.30
C ILE A 66 -5.65 -9.68 -3.42
N GLU A 67 -6.72 -10.49 -3.34
CA GLU A 67 -7.92 -10.14 -2.56
C GLU A 67 -7.63 -9.95 -1.06
N GLN A 68 -6.60 -10.62 -0.53
CA GLN A 68 -6.15 -10.42 0.86
C GLN A 68 -5.61 -8.99 1.07
N THR A 69 -5.04 -8.39 0.03
CA THR A 69 -4.47 -7.03 0.06
C THR A 69 -5.50 -5.97 -0.31
N MET A 70 -6.55 -6.33 -1.06
CA MET A 70 -7.58 -5.39 -1.52
C MET A 70 -8.31 -4.68 -0.38
N VAL A 71 -8.29 -5.23 0.84
CA VAL A 71 -8.79 -4.56 2.05
C VAL A 71 -8.16 -3.18 2.29
N TYR A 72 -6.97 -2.89 1.73
CA TYR A 72 -6.29 -1.60 1.85
C TYR A 72 -6.45 -0.68 0.63
N ALA A 73 -7.10 -1.13 -0.45
CA ALA A 73 -7.15 -0.38 -1.71
C ALA A 73 -7.81 1.00 -1.56
N HIS A 74 -8.81 1.12 -0.68
CA HIS A 74 -9.52 2.37 -0.40
C HIS A 74 -8.65 3.45 0.30
N PHE A 75 -7.46 3.10 0.77
CA PHE A 75 -6.49 4.07 1.30
C PHE A 75 -5.59 4.67 0.22
N ALA A 76 -5.62 4.15 -1.01
CA ALA A 76 -4.87 4.73 -2.11
C ALA A 76 -5.43 6.13 -2.44
N PRO A 77 -4.58 7.14 -2.62
CA PRO A 77 -5.02 8.43 -3.12
C PRO A 77 -5.59 8.32 -4.54
N GLU A 78 -6.51 9.22 -4.88
CA GLU A 78 -7.13 9.26 -6.20
C GLU A 78 -6.15 9.85 -7.24
N TYR A 79 -5.97 9.13 -8.34
CA TYR A 79 -5.07 9.52 -9.44
C TYR A 79 -5.82 9.66 -10.76
N LEU A 80 -7.01 10.28 -10.76
CA LEU A 80 -7.79 10.42 -12.00
C LEU A 80 -7.04 11.20 -13.09
N GLN A 81 -6.16 12.13 -12.70
CA GLN A 81 -5.28 12.86 -13.63
C GLN A 81 -4.22 11.97 -14.29
N ASP A 82 -3.88 10.82 -13.70
CA ASP A 82 -2.91 9.90 -14.27
C ASP A 82 -3.44 9.24 -15.54
N ALA A 83 -4.76 9.12 -15.70
CA ALA A 83 -5.34 8.68 -16.96
C ALA A 83 -4.97 9.61 -18.13
N ILE A 84 -4.90 10.93 -17.87
CA ILE A 84 -4.49 11.93 -18.88
C ILE A 84 -2.97 11.92 -19.06
N SER A 85 -2.19 11.66 -18.02
CA SER A 85 -0.73 11.72 -18.09
C SER A 85 -0.07 10.40 -18.55
N LEU A 86 -0.72 9.25 -18.39
CA LEU A 86 -0.18 7.92 -18.69
C LEU A 86 -0.90 7.19 -19.84
N ASN A 87 -1.88 7.81 -20.49
CA ASN A 87 -2.50 7.19 -21.66
C ASN A 87 -1.49 7.03 -22.82
N PRO A 88 -1.63 5.99 -23.65
CA PRO A 88 -0.72 5.70 -24.76
C PRO A 88 -0.79 6.70 -25.92
N LEU A 89 -1.74 7.64 -25.90
CA LEU A 89 -1.89 8.66 -26.94
C LEU A 89 -1.09 9.94 -26.65
N ARG A 90 -0.45 10.03 -25.48
CA ARG A 90 0.37 11.16 -25.06
C ARG A 90 1.66 11.22 -25.90
N GLY A 91 1.54 11.78 -27.10
CA GLY A 91 2.62 11.91 -28.11
C GLY A 91 2.23 11.44 -29.52
N GLY A 92 1.00 10.94 -29.74
CA GLY A 92 0.59 10.31 -31.00
C GLY A 92 -0.30 11.16 -31.92
N THR A 93 -0.66 12.38 -31.53
CA THR A 93 -1.50 13.22 -32.39
C THR A 93 -0.82 14.56 -32.64
N GLU A 94 0.04 14.58 -33.66
CA GLU A 94 -0.10 15.64 -34.66
C GLU A 94 -1.44 15.41 -35.38
N ALA A 95 -2.55 15.57 -34.66
CA ALA A 95 -3.83 15.80 -35.29
C ALA A 95 -3.82 17.28 -35.60
N GLU A 96 -3.36 17.59 -36.80
CA GLU A 96 -3.67 18.82 -37.50
C GLU A 96 -5.13 19.17 -37.19
N SER A 97 -5.37 20.30 -36.53
CA SER A 97 -6.69 20.73 -36.14
C SER A 97 -7.49 21.11 -37.39
N VAL A 98 -8.08 20.12 -38.07
CA VAL A 98 -9.01 20.33 -39.18
C VAL A 98 -10.37 20.73 -38.61
N HIS A 99 -10.42 21.89 -37.95
CA HIS A 99 -11.69 22.53 -37.60
C HIS A 99 -11.55 24.06 -37.51
N THR A 100 -10.94 24.65 -38.54
CA THR A 100 -11.31 26.00 -38.99
C THR A 100 -12.02 25.85 -40.33
N VAL A 101 -13.24 25.32 -40.31
CA VAL A 101 -14.16 25.53 -41.42
C VAL A 101 -14.62 26.99 -41.31
N SER A 102 -14.04 27.77 -42.21
CA SER A 102 -14.47 29.11 -42.60
C SER A 102 -15.99 29.19 -42.73
N THR A 103 -16.62 30.02 -41.91
CA THR A 103 -17.85 30.71 -42.30
C THR A 103 -17.53 32.18 -42.35
N VAL A 104 -17.07 32.61 -43.53
CA VAL A 104 -17.14 34.00 -43.97
C VAL A 104 -18.25 34.00 -45.02
N GLU A 105 -19.12 35.00 -44.90
CA GLU A 105 -20.36 35.29 -45.65
C GLU A 105 -21.65 34.64 -45.13
#